data_AF-A0A7C6J4Z7-F1
#
_entry.id   AF-A0A7C6J4Z7-F1
#
_cell.length_a   1.000
_cell.length_b   1.000
_cell.length_c   1.000
_cell.angle_alpha   90.00
_cell.angle_beta   90.00
_cell.angle_gamma   90.00
#
_symmetry.space_group_name_H-M   'P 1'
#
loop_
_entity.id
_entity.type
_entity.pdbx_description
1 polymer ?
#
loop_
_entity_poly.entity_id
_entity_poly.type
_entity_poly.pdbx_seq_one_letter_code
_entity_poly.pdbx_strand_id
1 'polypeptide(L)'
;MKKNVFRYVARFILLYTIVYFIVGMISYQLFDYEKALKTIEHFELFRPLGPENPAMAGVVFLGCIIRGGILSLFLYPFFGVILVKKHGWFLLFAILFCLTALGSPIFLHNLLDPEAISEAGSIGQALNELKYGVPEITLQMFLFSLGFFFWERKKNKPV
;
A
#
# COMPACT_ATOMS: atom_id res chain seq x y z
N MET A 1 -18.91 -4.22 21.32
CA MET A 1 -18.76 -3.41 20.10
C MET A 1 -19.42 -4.11 18.89
N LYS A 2 -20.75 -4.08 18.75
CA LYS A 2 -21.39 -4.39 17.44
C LYS A 2 -21.42 -3.10 16.62
N LYS A 3 -20.25 -2.58 16.23
CA LYS A 3 -20.19 -1.51 15.24
C LYS A 3 -20.43 -2.16 13.89
N ASN A 4 -21.45 -1.71 13.16
CA ASN A 4 -21.82 -2.20 11.83
C ASN A 4 -20.55 -2.44 10.98
N VAL A 5 -20.19 -3.71 10.79
CA VAL A 5 -19.02 -4.16 10.02
C VAL A 5 -19.00 -3.44 8.67
N PHE A 6 -20.16 -3.39 8.03
CA PHE A 6 -20.37 -2.70 6.76
C PHE A 6 -19.91 -1.23 6.76
N ARG A 7 -20.22 -0.48 7.84
CA ARG A 7 -19.85 0.94 7.96
C ARG A 7 -18.35 1.12 8.19
N TYR A 8 -17.72 0.19 8.92
CA TYR A 8 -16.28 0.16 9.08
C TYR A 8 -15.58 -0.14 7.75
N VAL A 9 -16.00 -1.21 7.07
CA VAL A 9 -15.48 -1.66 5.78
C VAL A 9 -15.60 -0.55 4.73
N ALA A 10 -16.77 0.07 4.61
CA ALA A 10 -17.00 1.15 3.65
C ALA A 10 -16.07 2.36 3.87
N ARG A 11 -15.83 2.76 5.13
CA ARG A 11 -14.91 3.87 5.46
C ARG A 11 -13.46 3.49 5.20
N PHE A 12 -13.09 2.25 5.51
CA PHE A 12 -11.76 1.72 5.25
C PHE A 12 -11.48 1.77 3.75
N ILE A 13 -12.36 1.16 2.94
CA ILE A 13 -12.23 1.13 1.47
C ILE A 13 -12.16 2.55 0.92
N LEU A 14 -13.08 3.44 1.34
CA LEU A 14 -13.12 4.81 0.83
C LEU A 14 -11.79 5.54 1.06
N LEU A 15 -11.30 5.54 2.30
CA LEU A 15 -10.07 6.26 2.62
C LEU A 15 -8.83 5.57 2.02
N TYR A 16 -8.82 4.23 1.99
CA TYR A 16 -7.75 3.46 1.37
C TYR A 16 -7.62 3.79 -0.11
N THR A 17 -8.74 3.76 -0.86
CA THR A 17 -8.76 4.09 -2.28
C THR A 17 -8.32 5.54 -2.54
N ILE A 18 -8.78 6.50 -1.73
CA ILE A 18 -8.38 7.91 -1.87
C ILE A 18 -6.87 8.07 -1.67
N VAL A 19 -6.32 7.53 -0.57
CA VAL A 19 -4.89 7.65 -0.25
C VAL A 19 -4.05 6.93 -1.30
N TYR A 20 -4.43 5.72 -1.69
CA TYR A 20 -3.73 4.94 -2.71
C TYR A 20 -3.67 5.71 -4.03
N PHE A 21 -4.80 6.25 -4.48
CA PHE A 21 -4.87 6.92 -5.78
C PHE A 21 -4.09 8.24 -5.78
N ILE A 22 -4.25 9.08 -4.76
CA ILE A 22 -3.54 10.37 -4.66
C ILE A 22 -2.02 10.14 -4.56
N VAL A 23 -1.59 9.27 -3.65
CA VAL A 23 -0.15 9.02 -3.45
C VAL A 23 0.43 8.29 -4.65
N GLY A 24 -0.30 7.35 -5.26
CA GLY A 24 0.13 6.66 -6.47
C GLY A 24 0.32 7.60 -7.64
N MET A 25 -0.60 8.53 -7.89
CA MET A 25 -0.42 9.55 -8.95
C MET A 25 0.79 10.46 -8.69
N ILE A 26 0.96 10.93 -7.45
CA ILE A 26 2.10 11.78 -7.09
C ILE A 26 3.42 11.00 -7.26
N SER A 27 3.45 9.74 -6.79
CA SER A 27 4.62 8.88 -6.86
C SER A 27 4.96 8.52 -8.32
N TYR A 28 3.95 8.26 -9.16
CA TYR A 28 4.12 8.00 -10.58
C TYR A 28 4.91 9.11 -11.27
N GLN A 29 4.57 10.37 -10.96
CA GLN A 29 5.24 11.56 -11.49
C GLN A 29 6.62 11.80 -10.85
N LEU A 30 6.73 11.64 -9.53
CA LEU A 30 7.94 12.00 -8.78
C LEU A 30 9.09 11.00 -8.97
N PHE A 31 8.77 9.71 -9.14
CA PHE A 31 9.77 8.66 -9.35
C PHE A 31 9.97 8.31 -10.83
N ASP A 32 9.34 9.02 -11.76
CA ASP A 32 9.46 8.81 -13.21
C ASP A 32 9.22 7.34 -13.59
N TYR A 33 8.12 6.77 -13.05
CA TYR A 33 7.78 5.36 -13.24
C TYR A 33 7.59 4.99 -14.71
N GLU A 34 7.23 5.94 -15.56
CA GLU A 34 7.13 5.69 -17.00
C GLU A 34 8.46 5.22 -17.59
N LYS A 35 9.58 5.81 -17.15
CA LYS A 35 10.91 5.34 -17.56
C LYS A 35 11.26 4.02 -16.88
N ALA A 36 11.01 3.90 -15.57
CA ALA A 36 11.33 2.70 -14.81
C ALA A 36 10.62 1.45 -15.37
N LEU A 37 9.33 1.57 -15.73
CA LEU A 37 8.53 0.51 -16.35
C LEU A 37 9.04 0.08 -17.74
N LYS A 38 9.77 0.95 -18.44
CA LYS A 38 10.35 0.68 -19.76
C LYS A 38 11.76 0.08 -19.69
N THR A 39 12.47 0.24 -18.57
CA THR A 39 13.89 -0.08 -18.46
C THR A 39 14.23 -1.24 -17.52
N ILE A 40 13.35 -1.59 -16.58
CA ILE A 40 13.62 -2.65 -15.61
C ILE A 40 12.94 -3.94 -16.07
N GLU A 41 13.72 -5.01 -16.20
CA GLU A 41 13.29 -6.32 -16.71
C GLU A 41 12.14 -6.93 -15.88
N HIS A 42 12.14 -6.72 -14.55
CA HIS A 42 11.03 -7.14 -13.66
C HIS A 42 9.69 -6.46 -13.95
N PHE A 43 9.70 -5.34 -14.69
CA PHE A 43 8.49 -4.65 -15.13
C PHE A 43 8.00 -5.10 -16.51
N GLU A 44 8.64 -6.04 -17.20
CA GLU A 44 8.16 -6.56 -18.50
C GLU A 44 6.76 -7.19 -18.42
N LEU A 45 6.43 -7.80 -17.27
CA LEU A 45 5.10 -8.35 -16.99
C LEU A 45 4.08 -7.27 -16.59
N PHE A 46 4.53 -6.05 -16.30
CA PHE A 46 3.67 -4.94 -15.92
C PHE A 46 3.20 -4.19 -17.17
N ARG A 47 1.88 -4.10 -17.33
CA ARG A 47 1.30 -3.37 -18.45
C ARG A 47 1.49 -1.86 -18.25
N PRO A 48 1.97 -1.12 -19.26
CA PRO A 48 2.12 0.33 -19.16
C PRO A 48 0.78 0.99 -18.85
N LEU A 49 0.83 1.96 -17.94
CA LEU A 49 -0.28 2.84 -17.61
C LEU A 49 -0.18 4.06 -18.53
N GLY A 50 -0.94 4.05 -19.63
CA GLY A 50 -0.88 5.12 -20.63
C GLY A 50 -2.14 5.23 -21.49
N PRO A 51 -2.22 6.25 -22.37
CA PRO A 51 -3.33 6.46 -23.31
C PRO A 51 -3.64 5.22 -24.17
N GLU A 52 -2.62 4.40 -24.42
CA GLU A 52 -2.71 3.13 -25.15
C GLU A 52 -3.50 2.03 -24.41
N ASN A 53 -3.68 2.12 -23.09
CA ASN A 53 -4.46 1.12 -22.33
C ASN A 53 -5.21 1.71 -21.13
N PRO A 54 -6.24 2.55 -21.36
CA PRO A 54 -7.01 3.19 -20.29
C PRO A 54 -7.76 2.17 -19.41
N ALA A 55 -8.04 0.97 -19.93
CA ALA A 55 -8.67 -0.11 -19.17
C ALA A 55 -7.81 -0.56 -17.98
N MET A 56 -6.48 -0.48 -18.08
CA MET A 56 -5.59 -0.86 -16.97
C MET A 56 -5.71 0.07 -15.77
N ALA A 57 -5.97 1.36 -15.98
CA ALA A 57 -6.26 2.28 -14.88
C ALA A 57 -7.53 1.87 -14.13
N GLY A 58 -8.55 1.40 -14.86
CA GLY A 58 -9.78 0.85 -14.29
C GLY A 58 -9.53 -0.44 -13.48
N VAL A 59 -8.69 -1.34 -13.99
CA VAL A 59 -8.29 -2.58 -13.29
C VAL A 59 -7.54 -2.25 -12.00
N VAL A 60 -6.59 -1.31 -12.04
CA VAL A 60 -5.85 -0.86 -10.84
C VAL A 60 -6.82 -0.27 -9.82
N PHE A 61 -7.74 0.61 -10.26
CA PHE A 61 -8.73 1.22 -9.38
C PHE A 61 -9.65 0.18 -8.72
N LEU A 62 -10.20 -0.76 -9.48
CA LEU A 62 -11.04 -1.85 -8.94
C LEU A 62 -10.23 -2.77 -8.01
N GLY A 63 -8.98 -3.06 -8.38
CA GLY A 63 -8.06 -3.83 -7.55
C GLY A 63 -7.83 -3.18 -6.18
N CYS A 64 -7.77 -1.85 -6.11
CA CYS A 64 -7.66 -1.12 -4.85
C CYS A 64 -8.88 -1.31 -3.95
N ILE A 65 -10.08 -1.29 -4.53
CA ILE A 65 -11.34 -1.48 -3.80
C ILE A 65 -11.40 -2.90 -3.23
N ILE A 66 -11.12 -3.91 -4.05
CA ILE A 66 -11.13 -5.31 -3.62
C ILE A 66 -10.08 -5.54 -2.52
N ARG A 67 -8.85 -5.08 -2.73
CA ARG A 67 -7.76 -5.20 -1.76
C ARG A 67 -8.11 -4.49 -0.45
N GLY A 68 -8.62 -3.26 -0.51
CA GLY A 68 -9.08 -2.52 0.66
C GLY A 68 -10.20 -3.25 1.41
N GLY A 69 -11.10 -3.91 0.68
CA GLY A 69 -12.15 -4.76 1.25
C GLY A 69 -11.57 -5.94 2.03
N ILE A 70 -10.68 -6.71 1.41
CA ILE A 70 -10.02 -7.86 2.04
C ILE A 70 -9.25 -7.43 3.29
N LEU A 71 -8.42 -6.38 3.18
CA LEU A 71 -7.63 -5.85 4.30
C LEU A 71 -8.53 -5.37 5.45
N SER A 72 -9.64 -4.71 5.14
CA SER A 72 -10.59 -4.25 6.15
C SER A 72 -11.22 -5.41 6.91
N LEU A 73 -11.65 -6.48 6.21
CA LEU A 73 -12.24 -7.65 6.85
C LEU A 73 -11.22 -8.37 7.74
N PHE A 74 -9.98 -8.47 7.27
CA PHE A 74 -8.88 -9.07 8.03
C PHE A 74 -8.53 -8.27 9.30
N LEU A 75 -8.58 -6.94 9.22
CA LEU A 75 -8.26 -6.05 10.35
C LEU A 75 -9.42 -5.80 11.31
N TYR A 76 -10.66 -6.06 10.89
CA TYR A 76 -11.86 -5.86 11.71
C TYR A 76 -11.77 -6.46 13.13
N PRO A 77 -11.35 -7.73 13.34
CA PRO A 77 -11.26 -8.30 14.68
C PRO A 77 -10.25 -7.58 15.58
N PHE A 78 -9.15 -7.07 15.02
CA PHE A 78 -8.09 -6.38 15.75
C PHE A 78 -8.41 -4.90 15.99
N PHE A 79 -9.38 -4.35 15.27
CA PHE A 79 -9.66 -2.93 15.26
C PHE A 79 -10.01 -2.35 16.63
N GLY A 80 -10.70 -3.12 17.48
CA GLY A 80 -10.98 -2.70 18.86
C GLY A 80 -9.71 -2.50 19.69
N VAL A 81 -8.72 -3.37 19.51
CA VAL A 81 -7.42 -3.27 20.20
C VAL A 81 -6.63 -2.08 19.66
N ILE A 82 -6.62 -1.90 18.35
CA ILE A 82 -5.90 -0.81 17.67
C ILE A 82 -6.41 0.56 18.15
N LEU A 83 -7.72 0.77 18.21
CA LEU A 83 -8.29 2.07 18.59
C LEU A 83 -8.06 2.50 20.04
N VAL A 84 -7.90 1.55 20.97
CA VAL A 84 -7.72 1.85 22.40
C VAL A 84 -6.30 2.34 22.70
N LYS A 85 -5.30 1.91 21.92
CA LYS A 85 -3.90 2.24 22.15
C LYS A 85 -3.58 3.70 21.80
N LYS A 86 -2.75 4.36 22.61
CA LYS A 86 -2.30 5.76 22.40
C LYS A 86 -1.71 5.98 21.00
N HIS A 87 -0.88 5.04 20.53
CA HIS A 87 -0.23 5.05 19.22
C HIS A 87 -0.77 3.96 18.29
N GLY A 88 -2.08 3.68 18.35
CA GLY A 88 -2.72 2.65 17.51
C GLY A 88 -2.53 2.86 16.01
N TRP A 89 -2.38 4.10 15.55
CA TRP A 89 -2.04 4.42 14.15
C TRP A 89 -0.71 3.78 13.72
N PHE A 90 0.29 3.69 14.61
CA PHE A 90 1.58 3.10 14.29
C PHE A 90 1.48 1.58 14.20
N LEU A 91 0.66 0.95 15.05
CA LEU A 91 0.34 -0.48 14.95
C LEU A 91 -0.37 -0.79 13.62
N LEU A 92 -1.34 0.05 13.25
CA LEU A 92 -2.04 -0.09 11.97
C LEU A 92 -1.08 0.06 10.79
N PHE A 93 -0.19 1.06 10.84
CA PHE A 93 0.85 1.27 9.85
C PHE A 93 1.77 0.06 9.73
N ALA A 94 2.32 -0.43 10.85
CA ALA A 94 3.25 -1.56 10.84
C ALA A 94 2.61 -2.83 10.26
N ILE A 95 1.37 -3.14 10.64
CA ILE A 95 0.66 -4.31 10.11
C ILE A 95 0.44 -4.19 8.60
N LEU A 96 -0.08 -3.04 8.15
CA LEU A 96 -0.35 -2.82 6.73
C LEU A 96 0.92 -2.76 5.89
N PHE A 97 1.95 -2.08 6.39
CA PHE A 97 3.25 -1.99 5.75
C PHE A 97 3.88 -3.37 5.63
N CYS A 98 3.97 -4.16 6.70
CA CYS A 98 4.54 -5.50 6.62
C CYS A 98 3.75 -6.39 5.67
N LEU A 99 2.41 -6.35 5.70
CA LEU A 99 1.59 -7.20 4.84
C LEU A 99 1.72 -6.82 3.34
N THR A 100 1.94 -5.54 3.04
CA THR A 100 2.05 -5.04 1.65
C THR A 100 3.48 -5.06 1.12
N ALA A 101 4.46 -4.68 1.93
CA ALA A 101 5.87 -4.70 1.59
C ALA A 101 6.39 -6.15 1.51
N LEU A 102 6.17 -6.99 2.53
CA LEU A 102 6.59 -8.40 2.48
C LEU A 102 5.77 -9.23 1.47
N GLY A 103 4.52 -8.83 1.22
CA GLY A 103 3.69 -9.43 0.17
C GLY A 103 4.05 -8.99 -1.24
N SER A 104 5.00 -8.07 -1.42
CA SER A 104 5.46 -7.62 -2.74
C SER A 104 6.47 -8.62 -3.30
N PRO A 105 6.22 -9.20 -4.50
CA PRO A 105 7.19 -10.06 -5.17
C PRO A 105 8.54 -9.39 -5.37
N ILE A 106 8.54 -8.09 -5.69
CA ILE A 106 9.76 -7.29 -5.90
C ILE A 106 10.57 -7.17 -4.60
N PHE A 107 9.89 -6.90 -3.49
CA PHE A 107 10.55 -6.76 -2.19
C PHE A 107 11.11 -8.10 -1.70
N LEU A 108 10.33 -9.18 -1.90
CA LEU A 108 10.71 -10.51 -1.44
C LEU A 108 11.85 -11.08 -2.28
N HIS A 109 11.79 -10.94 -3.61
CA HIS A 109 12.85 -11.37 -4.53
C HIS A 109 14.15 -10.60 -4.25
N ASN A 110 14.11 -9.26 -4.18
CA ASN A 110 15.32 -8.46 -3.93
C ASN A 110 15.94 -8.68 -2.53
N LEU A 111 15.17 -9.19 -1.56
CA LEU A 111 15.65 -9.45 -0.20
C LEU A 111 16.13 -10.90 0.03
N LEU A 112 15.49 -11.87 -0.63
CA LEU A 112 15.71 -13.30 -0.38
C LEU A 112 16.45 -14.02 -1.50
N ASP A 113 16.49 -13.48 -2.71
CA ASP A 113 17.07 -14.18 -3.85
C ASP A 113 18.60 -13.98 -3.87
N PRO A 114 19.40 -15.03 -3.61
CA PRO A 114 20.86 -14.92 -3.57
C PRO A 114 21.44 -14.54 -4.94
N GLU A 115 20.74 -14.89 -6.02
CA GLU A 115 21.09 -14.54 -7.40
C GLU A 115 20.88 -13.05 -7.66
N ALA A 116 19.79 -12.44 -7.16
CA ALA A 116 19.59 -10.99 -7.24
C ALA A 116 20.61 -10.22 -6.37
N ILE A 117 21.00 -10.75 -5.21
CA ILE A 117 22.06 -10.18 -4.36
C ILE A 117 23.44 -10.30 -5.03
N SER A 118 23.65 -11.37 -5.79
CA SER A 118 24.86 -11.65 -6.58
C SER A 118 24.95 -10.78 -7.85
N GLU A 119 23.86 -10.66 -8.62
CA GLU A 119 23.76 -9.88 -9.85
C GLU A 119 23.74 -8.37 -9.60
N ALA A 120 23.11 -7.92 -8.51
CA ALA A 120 23.15 -6.52 -8.11
C ALA A 120 24.55 -6.05 -7.72
N GLY A 121 25.59 -6.91 -7.68
CA GLY A 121 27.00 -6.55 -7.46
C GLY A 121 27.34 -5.89 -6.11
N SER A 122 26.33 -5.46 -5.34
CA SER A 122 26.40 -4.75 -4.06
C SER A 122 24.99 -4.57 -3.49
N ILE A 123 24.86 -4.65 -2.16
CA ILE A 123 23.66 -4.27 -1.41
C ILE A 123 23.15 -2.87 -1.82
N GLY A 124 24.05 -1.98 -2.24
CA GLY A 124 23.70 -0.63 -2.70
C GLY A 124 22.82 -0.58 -3.96
N GLN A 125 22.97 -1.52 -4.90
CA GLN A 125 22.16 -1.56 -6.12
C GLN A 125 20.79 -2.20 -5.85
N ALA A 126 20.72 -3.26 -5.04
CA ALA A 126 19.46 -3.83 -4.58
C ALA A 126 18.62 -2.80 -3.79
N LEU A 127 19.27 -1.98 -2.96
CA LEU A 127 18.64 -0.83 -2.27
C LEU A 127 18.22 0.29 -3.23
N ASN A 128 18.88 0.45 -4.37
CA ASN A 128 18.53 1.46 -5.36
C ASN A 128 17.28 1.06 -6.17
N GLU A 129 17.06 -0.23 -6.40
CA GLU A 129 15.82 -0.74 -6.99
C GLU A 129 14.62 -0.60 -6.04
N LEU A 130 14.86 -0.76 -4.73
CA LEU A 130 13.89 -0.49 -3.67
C LEU A 130 13.42 0.97 -3.64
N LYS A 131 14.10 1.89 -4.35
CA LYS A 131 13.64 3.28 -4.55
C LYS A 131 12.31 3.35 -5.29
N TYR A 132 12.00 2.36 -6.11
CA TYR A 132 10.73 2.25 -6.82
C TYR A 132 9.78 1.36 -6.01
N GLY A 133 8.54 1.81 -5.80
CA GLY A 133 7.51 1.06 -5.08
C GLY A 133 7.55 1.18 -3.56
N VAL A 134 8.69 0.96 -2.89
CA VAL A 134 8.73 0.93 -1.41
C VAL A 134 8.45 2.30 -0.78
N PRO A 135 9.04 3.42 -1.25
CA PRO A 135 8.71 4.74 -0.71
C PRO A 135 7.22 5.08 -0.90
N GLU A 136 6.65 4.69 -2.03
CA GLU A 136 5.24 4.88 -2.34
C GLU A 136 4.35 4.08 -1.38
N ILE A 137 4.58 2.76 -1.24
CA ILE A 137 3.81 1.89 -0.34
C ILE A 137 3.95 2.37 1.11
N THR A 138 5.16 2.76 1.52
CA THR A 138 5.42 3.32 2.86
C THR A 138 4.55 4.55 3.10
N LEU A 139 4.56 5.49 2.15
CA LEU A 139 3.79 6.73 2.25
C LEU A 139 2.28 6.47 2.23
N GLN A 140 1.80 5.59 1.34
CA GLN A 140 0.40 5.17 1.27
C GLN A 140 -0.07 4.58 2.61
N MET A 141 0.65 3.60 3.14
CA MET A 141 0.26 2.93 4.39
C MET A 141 0.34 3.89 5.58
N PHE A 142 1.32 4.78 5.61
CA PHE A 142 1.49 5.77 6.68
C PHE A 142 0.33 6.77 6.70
N LEU A 143 0.06 7.42 5.56
CA LEU A 143 -1.01 8.41 5.45
C LEU A 143 -2.39 7.80 5.69
N PHE A 144 -2.62 6.59 5.16
CA PHE A 144 -3.85 5.85 5.42
C PHE A 144 -4.02 5.57 6.92
N SER A 145 -2.97 5.06 7.57
CA SER A 145 -3.04 4.67 8.98
C SER A 145 -3.30 5.85 9.91
N LEU A 146 -2.65 7.00 9.65
CA LEU A 146 -2.94 8.24 10.36
C LEU A 146 -4.38 8.68 10.14
N GLY A 147 -4.78 8.86 8.88
CA GLY A 147 -6.11 9.37 8.52
C GLY A 147 -7.23 8.50 9.07
N PHE A 148 -7.10 7.18 8.90
CA PHE A 148 -8.12 6.22 9.33
C PHE A 148 -8.22 6.16 10.86
N PHE A 149 -7.08 6.10 11.55
CA PHE A 149 -7.05 6.03 13.01
C PHE A 149 -7.68 7.27 13.65
N PHE A 150 -7.29 8.47 13.22
CA PHE A 150 -7.85 9.70 13.79
C PHE A 150 -9.33 9.88 13.45
N TRP A 151 -9.74 9.53 12.23
CA TRP A 151 -11.13 9.58 11.83
C TRP A 151 -12.02 8.68 12.69
N GLU A 152 -11.59 7.43 12.88
CA GLU A 152 -12.33 6.46 13.65
C GLU A 152 -12.28 6.76 15.15
N ARG A 153 -11.16 7.24 15.69
CA ARG A 153 -11.10 7.64 17.10
C ARG A 153 -12.03 8.81 17.38
N LYS A 154 -12.11 9.82 16.51
CA LYS A 154 -13.04 10.96 16.66
C LYS A 154 -14.50 10.51 16.68
N LYS A 155 -14.87 9.54 15.83
CA LYS A 155 -16.24 9.01 15.78
C LYS A 155 -16.60 8.06 16.92
N ASN A 156 -15.61 7.55 17.63
CA ASN A 156 -15.77 6.51 18.64
C ASN A 156 -15.43 6.98 20.07
N LYS A 157 -15.11 8.27 20.26
CA LYS A 157 -15.08 8.88 21.60
C LYS A 157 -16.50 8.87 22.16
N PRO A 158 -16.74 8.32 23.37
CA PRO A 158 -17.95 8.67 24.10
C PRO A 158 -17.88 10.19 24.35
N VAL A 159 -18.95 10.90 24.00
CA VAL A 159 -19.18 12.26 24.47
C VAL A 159 -19.30 12.22 25.99
#